data_AF-A0A6N8XYT5-F1
#
_entry.id   AF-A0A6N8XYT5-F1
#
_cell.length_a   1.000
_cell.length_b   1.000
_cell.length_c   1.000
_cell.angle_alpha   90.00
_cell.angle_beta   90.00
_cell.angle_gamma   90.00
#
_symmetry.space_group_name_H-M   'P 1'
#
loop_
_entity.id
_entity.type
_entity.pdbx_description
1 polymer ?
#
loop_
_entity_poly.entity_id
_entity_poly.type
_entity_poly.pdbx_seq_one_letter_code
_entity_poly.pdbx_strand_id
1 'polypeptide(L)'
;MPDTACGFHDMPILDMPAPPASVKRNARRRRLRSRLLRAGREAVDERELLELLLAGCHAGNDGAALAASLIERFGTASRALAARPDRLRGTPGMTEDAVAVLKAAEALGVAMAREAAPGTVRPDFTGYGRVIDYCRALAGHGEVETFHLLFLDLCAANIYVA
;
A
#
# COMPACT_ATOMS: atom_id res chain seq x y z
N MET A 1 -68.53 3.78 30.45
CA MET A 1 -67.25 3.58 29.74
C MET A 1 -66.19 4.35 30.51
N PRO A 2 -65.01 3.75 30.72
CA PRO A 2 -63.86 4.36 30.08
C PRO A 2 -63.11 3.36 29.19
N ASP A 3 -62.51 3.95 28.17
CA ASP A 3 -61.77 3.35 27.08
C ASP A 3 -60.61 2.47 27.56
N THR A 4 -60.61 1.23 27.09
CA THR A 4 -59.41 0.39 27.07
C THR A 4 -58.52 0.81 25.90
N ALA A 5 -57.92 2.00 26.01
CA ALA A 5 -56.82 2.40 25.16
C ALA A 5 -55.57 1.63 25.62
N CYS A 6 -55.31 0.46 25.04
CA CYS A 6 -54.01 -0.17 25.11
C CYS A 6 -53.03 0.71 24.31
N GLY A 7 -52.46 1.70 24.99
CA GLY A 7 -51.51 2.64 24.41
C GLY A 7 -50.24 1.91 24.01
N PHE A 8 -49.97 1.86 22.71
CA PHE A 8 -48.68 1.44 22.15
C PHE A 8 -47.50 2.36 22.59
N HIS A 9 -47.80 3.41 23.35
CA HIS A 9 -46.85 4.41 23.84
C HIS A 9 -46.08 4.02 25.10
N ASP A 10 -46.50 2.97 25.81
CA ASP A 10 -45.82 2.51 27.03
C ASP A 10 -44.98 1.23 26.83
N MET A 11 -44.57 0.94 25.59
CA MET A 11 -43.55 -0.08 25.37
C MET A 11 -42.21 0.46 25.86
N PRO A 12 -41.57 -0.17 26.88
CA PRO A 12 -40.22 0.20 27.26
C PRO A 12 -39.34 0.02 26.03
N ILE A 13 -38.55 1.04 25.69
CA ILE A 13 -37.47 0.89 24.73
C ILE A 13 -36.60 -0.23 25.29
N LEU A 14 -36.72 -1.44 24.72
CA LEU A 14 -35.83 -2.54 25.01
C LEU A 14 -34.43 -2.02 24.69
N ASP A 15 -33.63 -1.82 25.73
CA ASP A 15 -32.25 -1.37 25.63
C ASP A 15 -31.47 -2.49 24.93
N MET A 16 -31.48 -2.45 23.60
CA MET A 16 -30.86 -3.47 22.78
C MET A 16 -29.36 -3.37 23.00
N PRO A 17 -28.69 -4.48 23.36
CA PRO A 17 -27.27 -4.45 23.63
C PRO A 17 -26.54 -3.91 22.39
N ALA A 18 -25.58 -3.00 22.63
CA ALA A 18 -24.81 -2.39 21.56
C ALA A 18 -24.25 -3.48 20.62
N PRO A 19 -24.28 -3.27 19.29
CA PRO A 19 -23.94 -4.32 18.34
C PRO A 19 -22.48 -4.78 18.53
N PRO A 20 -22.21 -6.09 18.35
CA PRO A 20 -20.90 -6.67 18.61
C PRO A 20 -19.83 -6.04 17.72
N ALA A 21 -18.59 -5.94 18.25
CA ALA A 21 -17.48 -5.26 17.58
C ALA A 21 -17.13 -5.84 16.20
N SER A 22 -17.46 -7.11 15.93
CA SER A 22 -17.31 -7.76 14.62
C SER A 22 -18.21 -7.13 13.56
N VAL A 23 -19.48 -6.88 13.89
CA VAL A 23 -20.46 -6.26 12.98
C VAL A 23 -20.05 -4.83 12.64
N LYS A 24 -19.60 -4.05 13.64
CA LYS A 24 -19.09 -2.68 13.42
C LYS A 24 -17.87 -2.64 12.49
N ARG A 25 -16.92 -3.58 12.64
CA ARG A 25 -15.74 -3.66 11.78
C ARG A 25 -16.07 -4.08 10.35
N ASN A 26 -16.97 -5.05 10.18
CA ASN A 26 -17.45 -5.43 8.85
C ASN A 26 -18.13 -4.24 8.14
N ALA A 27 -18.90 -3.44 8.89
CA ALA A 27 -19.50 -2.22 8.37
C ALA A 27 -18.44 -1.17 7.99
N ARG A 28 -17.39 -0.97 8.81
CA ARG A 28 -16.26 -0.07 8.49
C ARG A 28 -15.54 -0.52 7.22
N ARG A 29 -15.12 -1.79 7.14
CA ARG A 29 -14.45 -2.36 5.95
C ARG A 29 -15.30 -2.20 4.70
N ARG A 30 -16.61 -2.45 4.80
CA ARG A 30 -17.55 -2.24 3.69
C ARG A 30 -17.57 -0.78 3.23
N ARG A 31 -17.65 0.17 4.16
CA ARG A 31 -17.63 1.61 3.86
C ARG A 31 -16.30 2.05 3.22
N LEU A 32 -15.17 1.59 3.74
CA LEU A 32 -13.84 1.87 3.17
C LEU A 32 -13.71 1.34 1.75
N ARG A 33 -14.09 0.07 1.53
CA ARG A 33 -14.09 -0.54 0.20
C ARG A 33 -15.00 0.23 -0.76
N SER A 34 -16.20 0.59 -0.34
CA SER A 34 -17.12 1.38 -1.15
C SER A 34 -16.57 2.77 -1.48
N ARG A 35 -15.89 3.44 -0.55
CA ARG A 35 -15.21 4.74 -0.80
C ARG A 35 -14.10 4.60 -1.83
N LEU A 36 -13.19 3.64 -1.63
CA LEU A 36 -12.08 3.37 -2.53
C LEU A 36 -12.56 3.11 -3.96
N LEU A 37 -13.57 2.25 -4.13
CA LEU A 37 -14.08 1.89 -5.45
C LEU A 37 -14.86 3.00 -6.13
N ARG A 38 -15.47 3.92 -5.38
CA ARG A 38 -16.27 5.03 -5.95
C ARG A 38 -15.45 6.26 -6.29
N ALA A 39 -14.52 6.63 -5.43
CA ALA A 39 -13.80 7.91 -5.52
C ALA A 39 -12.27 7.72 -5.66
N GLY A 40 -11.79 6.49 -5.76
CA GLY A 40 -10.38 6.19 -6.03
C GLY A 40 -9.47 6.41 -4.83
N ARG A 41 -8.16 6.50 -5.12
CA ARG A 41 -7.08 6.59 -4.13
C ARG A 41 -7.21 7.80 -3.21
N GLU A 42 -7.60 8.96 -3.75
CA GLU A 42 -7.68 10.22 -2.98
C GLU A 42 -8.73 10.17 -1.87
N ALA A 43 -9.70 9.26 -1.98
CA ALA A 43 -10.76 9.12 -1.00
C ALA A 43 -10.38 8.27 0.22
N VAL A 44 -9.17 7.72 0.29
CA VAL A 44 -8.72 6.79 1.35
C VAL A 44 -7.29 7.11 1.77
N ASP A 45 -7.05 7.16 3.08
CA ASP A 45 -5.71 7.44 3.60
C ASP A 45 -4.75 6.23 3.46
N GLU A 46 -3.44 6.45 3.59
CA GLU A 46 -2.42 5.39 3.47
C GLU A 46 -2.62 4.24 4.46
N ARG A 47 -3.04 4.55 5.68
CA ARG A 47 -3.28 3.56 6.74
C ARG A 47 -4.55 2.76 6.45
N GLU A 48 -5.61 3.40 5.96
CA GLU A 48 -6.87 2.77 5.55
C GLU A 48 -6.65 1.82 4.37
N LEU A 49 -5.71 2.11 3.47
CA LEU A 49 -5.31 1.19 2.40
C LEU A 49 -4.56 -0.03 2.94
N LEU A 50 -3.63 0.16 3.88
CA LEU A 50 -3.00 -0.96 4.59
C LEU A 50 -4.04 -1.80 5.34
N GLU A 51 -5.01 -1.16 6.01
CA GLU A 51 -6.12 -1.84 6.69
C GLU A 51 -6.89 -2.73 5.69
N LEU A 52 -7.19 -2.23 4.49
CA LEU A 52 -7.91 -3.00 3.46
C LEU A 52 -7.07 -4.17 2.91
N LEU A 53 -5.77 -3.97 2.67
CA LEU A 53 -4.87 -5.04 2.21
C LEU A 53 -4.77 -6.16 3.25
N LEU A 54 -4.47 -5.79 4.50
CA LEU A 54 -4.28 -6.73 5.60
C LEU A 54 -5.59 -7.43 5.99
N ALA A 55 -6.72 -6.75 5.88
CA ALA A 55 -8.04 -7.34 6.08
C ALA A 55 -8.39 -8.44 5.06
N GLY A 56 -7.72 -8.49 3.91
CA GLY A 56 -7.94 -9.49 2.86
C GLY A 56 -7.23 -10.82 3.11
N CYS A 57 -6.04 -10.79 3.72
CA CYS A 57 -5.27 -11.99 4.06
C CYS A 57 -5.49 -12.48 5.48
N HIS A 58 -6.02 -11.60 6.35
CA HIS A 58 -6.23 -11.92 7.75
C HIS A 58 -7.73 -12.10 8.03
N ALA A 59 -8.16 -13.35 8.20
CA ALA A 59 -9.53 -13.68 8.64
C ALA A 59 -9.81 -13.19 10.07
N GLY A 60 -8.74 -12.95 10.84
CA GLY A 60 -8.75 -12.47 12.22
C GLY A 60 -8.93 -10.95 12.37
N ASN A 61 -9.12 -10.54 13.62
CA ASN A 61 -9.67 -9.26 14.02
C ASN A 61 -8.79 -8.02 13.80
N ASP A 62 -7.55 -8.17 13.31
CA ASP A 62 -6.51 -7.19 13.65
C ASP A 62 -5.99 -6.33 12.49
N GLY A 63 -6.57 -6.42 11.28
CA GLY A 63 -6.07 -5.65 10.13
C GLY A 63 -5.97 -4.13 10.37
N ALA A 64 -6.91 -3.55 11.10
CA ALA A 64 -6.89 -2.12 11.46
C ALA A 64 -5.82 -1.78 12.50
N ALA A 65 -5.68 -2.63 13.53
CA ALA A 65 -4.68 -2.45 14.58
C ALA A 65 -3.26 -2.70 14.06
N LEU A 66 -3.10 -3.70 13.19
CA LEU A 66 -1.85 -4.03 12.52
C LEU A 66 -1.43 -2.92 11.56
N ALA A 67 -2.36 -2.37 10.77
CA ALA A 67 -2.09 -1.21 9.92
C ALA A 67 -1.63 0.01 10.75
N ALA A 68 -2.30 0.29 11.87
CA ALA A 68 -1.88 1.36 12.78
C ALA A 68 -0.47 1.12 13.34
N SER A 69 -0.18 -0.11 13.80
CA SER A 69 1.13 -0.51 14.34
C SER A 69 2.25 -0.39 13.31
N LEU A 70 1.97 -0.73 12.04
CA LEU A 70 2.93 -0.56 10.95
C LEU A 70 3.23 0.90 10.66
N ILE A 71 2.22 1.76 10.66
CA ILE A 71 2.41 3.20 10.47
C ILE A 71 3.17 3.80 11.65
N GLU A 72 2.86 3.42 12.88
CA GLU A 72 3.59 3.89 14.06
C GLU A 72 5.07 3.48 14.01
N ARG A 73 5.36 2.24 13.58
CA ARG A 73 6.72 1.71 13.54
C ARG A 73 7.56 2.21 12.36
N PHE A 74 6.97 2.30 11.16
CA PHE A 74 7.69 2.58 9.91
C PHE A 74 7.44 4.00 9.39
N GLY A 75 6.49 4.73 9.97
CA GLY A 75 6.13 6.11 9.66
C GLY A 75 5.14 6.25 8.50
N THR A 76 5.40 5.60 7.37
CA THR A 76 4.54 5.69 6.17
C THR A 76 4.23 4.32 5.59
N ALA A 77 3.17 4.22 4.78
CA ALA A 77 2.80 2.95 4.18
C ALA A 77 3.89 2.46 3.20
N SER A 78 4.49 3.36 2.43
CA SER A 78 5.60 3.03 1.52
C SER A 78 6.82 2.48 2.27
N ARG A 79 7.16 3.07 3.43
CA ARG A 79 8.26 2.55 4.27
C ARG A 79 7.94 1.19 4.89
N ALA A 80 6.68 0.95 5.28
CA ALA A 80 6.23 -0.35 5.75
C ALA A 80 6.32 -1.41 4.63
N LEU A 81 5.84 -1.09 3.42
CA LEU A 81 5.92 -1.98 2.26
C LEU A 81 7.37 -2.31 1.90
N ALA A 82 8.28 -1.32 1.94
CA ALA A 82 9.71 -1.50 1.65
C ALA A 82 10.52 -2.20 2.76
N ALA A 83 9.97 -2.36 3.97
CA ALA A 83 10.70 -2.92 5.10
C ALA A 83 11.07 -4.41 4.86
N ARG A 84 12.29 -4.83 5.21
CA ARG A 84 12.72 -6.24 5.09
C ARG A 84 11.73 -7.19 5.82
N PRO A 85 11.48 -8.40 5.30
CA PRO A 85 10.55 -9.36 5.92
C PRO A 85 10.80 -9.59 7.43
N ASP A 86 12.06 -9.70 7.85
CA ASP A 86 12.42 -9.91 9.26
C ASP A 86 11.99 -8.75 10.17
N ARG A 87 12.01 -7.51 9.64
CA ARG A 87 11.54 -6.34 10.39
C ARG A 87 10.01 -6.33 10.51
N LEU A 88 9.31 -6.79 9.48
CA LEU A 88 7.85 -6.91 9.50
C LEU A 88 7.41 -7.97 10.51
N ARG A 89 8.07 -9.12 10.54
CA ARG A 89 7.82 -10.21 11.51
C ARG A 89 7.94 -9.78 12.96
N GLY A 90 8.82 -8.83 13.26
CA GLY A 90 8.94 -8.28 14.60
C GLY A 90 7.72 -7.44 15.05
N THR A 91 6.68 -7.29 14.23
CA THR A 91 5.47 -6.52 14.57
C THR A 91 4.44 -7.45 15.19
N PRO A 92 3.88 -7.14 16.37
CA PRO A 92 2.88 -7.99 17.01
C PRO A 92 1.67 -8.25 16.09
N GLY A 93 1.22 -9.50 16.03
CA GLY A 93 0.09 -9.91 15.18
C GLY A 93 0.43 -10.08 13.70
N MET A 94 1.70 -9.97 13.31
CA MET A 94 2.13 -10.23 11.94
C MET A 94 2.11 -11.74 11.64
N THR A 95 1.39 -12.13 10.60
CA THR A 95 1.40 -13.50 10.05
C THR A 95 2.24 -13.57 8.78
N GLU A 96 2.68 -14.77 8.38
CA GLU A 96 3.42 -14.92 7.11
C GLU A 96 2.58 -14.48 5.90
N ASP A 97 1.26 -14.75 5.89
CA ASP A 97 0.35 -14.26 4.84
C ASP A 97 0.32 -12.74 4.74
N ALA A 98 0.34 -12.05 5.89
CA ALA A 98 0.38 -10.59 5.93
C ALA A 98 1.72 -10.05 5.40
N VAL A 99 2.84 -10.68 5.76
CA VAL A 99 4.15 -10.34 5.21
C VAL A 99 4.17 -10.53 3.69
N ALA A 100 3.67 -11.66 3.21
CA ALA A 100 3.63 -11.99 1.78
C ALA A 100 2.79 -10.97 0.99
N VAL A 101 1.61 -10.59 1.49
CA VAL A 101 0.75 -9.58 0.83
C VAL A 101 1.42 -8.21 0.78
N LEU A 102 2.08 -7.77 1.86
CA LEU A 102 2.80 -6.50 1.86
C LEU A 102 3.96 -6.50 0.85
N LYS A 103 4.69 -7.62 0.77
CA LYS A 103 5.79 -7.78 -0.20
C LYS A 103 5.30 -7.87 -1.64
N ALA A 104 4.16 -8.52 -1.89
CA ALA A 104 3.53 -8.55 -3.20
C ALA A 104 3.11 -7.14 -3.63
N ALA A 105 2.50 -6.35 -2.72
CA ALA A 105 2.12 -4.98 -2.99
C ALA A 105 3.33 -4.07 -3.29
N GLU A 106 4.44 -4.23 -2.56
CA GLU A 106 5.71 -3.55 -2.86
C GLU A 106 6.20 -3.89 -4.28
N ALA A 107 6.29 -5.18 -4.61
CA ALA A 107 6.77 -5.64 -5.92
C ALA A 107 5.92 -5.11 -7.08
N LEU A 108 4.59 -5.10 -6.92
CA LEU A 108 3.67 -4.50 -7.88
C LEU A 108 3.89 -2.98 -8.02
N GLY A 109 4.07 -2.27 -6.90
CA GLY A 109 4.38 -0.84 -6.92
C GLY A 109 5.66 -0.53 -7.68
N VAL A 110 6.73 -1.32 -7.48
CA VAL A 110 7.99 -1.19 -8.21
C VAL A 110 7.80 -1.48 -9.71
N ALA A 111 7.04 -2.51 -10.06
CA ALA A 111 6.75 -2.83 -11.45
C ALA A 111 5.99 -1.69 -12.15
N MET A 112 4.96 -1.13 -11.50
CA MET A 112 4.19 0.01 -12.04
C MET A 112 5.05 1.27 -12.20
N ALA A 113 5.92 1.57 -11.23
CA ALA A 113 6.80 2.73 -11.30
C ALA A 113 7.79 2.63 -12.48
N ARG A 114 8.28 1.42 -12.77
CA ARG A 114 9.14 1.17 -13.94
C ARG A 114 8.41 1.37 -15.26
N GLU A 115 7.13 1.00 -15.33
CA GLU A 115 6.30 1.19 -16.53
C GLU A 115 5.93 2.67 -16.74
N ALA A 116 5.66 3.41 -15.67
CA ALA A 116 5.24 4.81 -15.73
C ALA A 116 6.36 5.81 -16.00
N ALA A 117 7.64 5.41 -15.90
CA ALA A 117 8.79 6.29 -16.12
C ALA A 117 8.82 6.81 -17.58
N PRO A 118 8.54 8.10 -17.84
CA PRO A 118 8.60 8.67 -19.18
C PRO A 118 10.07 8.76 -19.58
N GLY A 119 10.46 7.99 -20.58
CA GLY A 119 11.86 7.98 -21.04
C GLY A 119 12.72 6.93 -20.38
N THR A 120 12.32 5.65 -20.48
CA THR A 120 13.30 4.69 -21.02
C THR A 120 13.80 5.25 -22.35
N VAL A 121 14.79 6.16 -22.30
CA VAL A 121 15.82 6.14 -23.31
C VAL A 121 16.28 4.71 -23.22
N ARG A 122 15.96 3.93 -24.25
CA ARG A 122 16.63 2.69 -24.56
C ARG A 122 17.76 3.12 -25.46
N PRO A 123 18.93 3.56 -24.95
CA PRO A 123 20.04 3.69 -25.85
C PRO A 123 20.37 2.24 -26.20
N ASP A 124 20.15 1.89 -27.46
CA ASP A 124 20.56 0.61 -27.96
C ASP A 124 22.10 0.59 -27.94
N PHE A 125 22.65 0.08 -26.85
CA PHE A 125 24.08 -0.01 -26.60
C PHE A 125 24.60 -1.35 -27.10
N THR A 126 24.41 -1.62 -28.39
CA THR A 126 24.97 -2.81 -29.07
C THR A 126 26.50 -2.83 -29.14
N GLY A 127 27.18 -1.83 -28.55
CA GLY A 127 28.63 -1.79 -28.45
C GLY A 127 29.12 -0.84 -27.35
N TYR A 128 30.28 -1.18 -26.77
CA TYR A 128 30.95 -0.46 -25.68
C TYR A 128 31.18 1.04 -25.98
N GLY A 129 31.38 1.41 -27.26
CA GLY A 129 31.58 2.81 -27.67
C GLY A 129 30.38 3.71 -27.40
N ARG A 130 29.15 3.22 -27.59
CA ARG A 130 27.95 4.04 -27.40
C ARG A 130 27.71 4.37 -25.92
N VAL A 131 28.11 3.48 -25.01
CA VAL A 131 28.05 3.72 -23.56
C VAL A 131 28.99 4.85 -23.17
N ILE A 132 30.21 4.84 -23.71
CA ILE A 132 31.20 5.90 -23.48
C ILE A 132 30.70 7.24 -24.02
N ASP A 133 30.12 7.26 -25.22
CA ASP A 133 29.59 8.48 -25.82
C ASP A 133 28.41 9.05 -25.02
N TYR A 134 27.56 8.17 -24.48
CA TYR A 134 26.47 8.57 -23.59
C TYR A 134 26.99 9.13 -22.25
N CYS A 135 27.98 8.49 -21.63
CA CYS A 135 28.64 9.02 -20.44
C CYS A 135 29.29 10.38 -20.70
N ARG A 136 29.90 10.58 -21.87
CA ARG A 136 30.49 11.86 -22.28
C ARG A 136 29.43 12.93 -22.52
N ALA A 137 28.30 12.57 -23.12
CA ALA A 137 27.19 13.51 -23.34
C ALA A 137 26.55 13.94 -22.00
N LEU A 138 26.39 13.01 -21.05
CA LEU A 138 25.90 13.31 -19.71
C LEU A 138 26.88 14.16 -18.89
N ALA A 139 28.18 13.83 -18.92
CA ALA A 139 29.19 14.52 -18.14
C ALA A 139 29.69 15.83 -18.78
N GLY A 140 29.46 16.04 -20.07
CA GLY A 140 30.16 17.03 -20.89
C GLY A 140 29.82 18.50 -20.63
N HIS A 141 28.77 18.80 -19.86
CA HIS A 141 28.26 20.17 -19.69
C HIS A 141 27.93 20.58 -18.24
N GLY A 142 28.37 19.82 -17.23
CA GLY A 142 28.11 20.16 -15.83
C GLY A 142 29.24 20.99 -15.21
N GLU A 143 28.93 22.18 -14.69
CA GLU A 143 29.84 22.94 -13.81
C GLU A 143 29.91 22.35 -12.38
N VAL A 144 29.09 21.33 -12.10
CA VAL A 144 28.92 20.70 -10.79
C VAL A 144 29.14 19.19 -10.91
N GLU A 145 29.80 18.60 -9.91
CA GLU A 145 30.04 17.16 -9.87
C GLU A 145 28.72 16.39 -9.73
N THR A 146 28.49 15.43 -10.63
CA THR A 146 27.28 14.61 -10.67
C THR A 146 27.66 13.12 -10.75
N PHE A 147 27.07 12.33 -9.85
CA PHE A 147 27.29 10.89 -9.80
C PHE A 147 26.12 10.17 -10.48
N HIS A 148 26.43 9.40 -11.53
CA HIS A 148 25.44 8.70 -12.34
C HIS A 148 25.56 7.18 -12.11
N LEU A 149 24.42 6.52 -11.90
CA LEU A 149 24.37 5.07 -11.71
C LEU A 149 23.85 4.40 -12.98
N LEU A 150 24.68 3.49 -13.52
CA LEU A 150 24.34 2.68 -14.69
C LEU A 150 24.16 1.22 -14.24
N PHE A 151 22.97 0.67 -14.45
CA PHE A 151 22.68 -0.74 -14.20
C PHE A 151 22.74 -1.50 -15.51
N LEU A 152 23.56 -2.55 -15.59
CA LEU A 152 23.69 -3.37 -16.78
C LEU A 152 22.95 -4.70 -16.62
N ASP A 153 22.09 -5.03 -17.57
CA ASP A 153 21.51 -6.36 -17.71
C ASP A 153 22.24 -7.10 -18.84
N LEU A 154 23.07 -8.07 -18.45
CA LEU A 154 23.88 -8.89 -19.36
C LEU A 154 23.07 -9.91 -20.14
N CYS A 155 21.87 -10.27 -19.67
CA CYS A 155 20.99 -11.22 -20.37
C CYS A 155 20.24 -10.54 -21.52
N ALA A 156 19.99 -9.24 -21.41
CA ALA A 156 19.25 -8.45 -22.40
C ALA A 156 20.10 -7.37 -23.11
N ALA A 157 21.41 -7.30 -22.83
CA ALA A 157 22.34 -6.28 -23.32
C ALA A 157 21.86 -4.83 -23.10
N ASN A 158 21.18 -4.58 -21.97
CA ASN A 158 20.55 -3.30 -21.67
C ASN A 158 21.29 -2.53 -20.57
N ILE A 159 21.30 -1.20 -20.65
CA ILE A 159 21.79 -0.32 -19.58
C ILE A 159 20.64 0.58 -19.13
N TYR A 160 20.41 0.64 -17.82
CA TYR A 160 19.47 1.55 -17.17
C TYR A 160 20.26 2.66 -16.51
N VAL A 161 19.76 3.89 -16.62
CA VAL A 161 20.36 5.09 -16.05
C VAL A 161 19.42 5.55 -14.96
N ALA A 162 19.92 5.67 -13.73
CA ALA A 162 19.17 6.15 -12.57
C ALA A 162 19.70 7.50 -12.09
#